data_AF-A0A7R9APV2-F1
#
_entry.id   AF-A0A7R9APV2-F1
#
_cell.length_a   1.000
_cell.length_b   1.000
_cell.length_c   1.000
_cell.angle_alpha   90.00
_cell.angle_beta   90.00
_cell.angle_gamma   90.00
#
_symmetry.space_group_name_H-M   'P 1'
#
loop_
_entity.id
_entity.type
_entity.pdbx_description
1 polymer ?
#
loop_
_entity_poly.entity_id
_entity_poly.type
_entity_poly.pdbx_seq_one_letter_code
_entity_poly.pdbx_strand_id
1 'polypeptide(L)'
;MRADRLCVASILGFKNVDAGANFIISQIVFNAVCFSQFVKDCRNIDIAVPILPGVMPVQSYKSLERTSSICHIPIPRAILDAVKPIEDNDDAVRNYGIHQAVQMIKEMFSLGCATGVHFFTLNR
;
A
#
# COMPACT_ATOMS: atom_id res chain seq x y z
N MET A 1 -4.42 -13.63 16.18
CA MET A 1 -3.94 -12.99 14.93
C MET A 1 -4.11 -11.49 15.11
N ARG A 2 -3.02 -10.71 15.13
CA ARG A 2 -3.11 -9.26 15.28
C ARG A 2 -3.43 -8.63 13.91
N ALA A 3 -4.31 -7.64 13.89
CA ALA A 3 -4.77 -6.93 12.68
C ALA A 3 -3.67 -6.09 12.00
N ASP A 4 -2.49 -6.00 12.60
CA ASP A 4 -1.30 -5.28 12.12
C ASP A 4 -0.51 -6.05 11.05
N ARG A 5 -0.74 -7.36 10.86
CA ARG A 5 0.01 -8.21 9.91
C ARG A 5 -0.60 -8.33 8.51
N LEU A 6 -1.70 -7.65 8.21
CA LEU A 6 -2.48 -7.84 6.97
C LEU A 6 -2.14 -6.86 5.83
N CYS A 7 -1.16 -5.95 5.98
CA CYS A 7 -0.93 -4.94 4.94
C CYS A 7 -0.19 -5.43 3.70
N VAL A 8 0.52 -6.57 3.76
CA VAL A 8 1.34 -7.01 2.63
C VAL A 8 1.25 -8.53 2.54
N ALA A 9 0.89 -9.02 1.35
CA ALA A 9 0.76 -10.43 1.05
C ALA A 9 1.97 -11.22 1.58
N SER A 10 1.66 -12.40 2.12
CA SER A 10 2.57 -13.38 2.70
C SER A 10 3.95 -13.40 2.04
N ILE A 11 4.99 -13.47 2.86
CA ILE A 11 6.40 -13.69 2.52
C ILE A 11 6.54 -14.95 1.64
N LEU A 12 6.29 -14.79 0.34
CA LEU A 12 6.59 -15.75 -0.73
C LEU A 12 7.81 -15.27 -1.53
N GLY A 13 8.32 -14.07 -1.22
CA GLY A 13 9.39 -13.42 -1.97
C GLY A 13 10.72 -14.14 -1.92
N PHE A 14 11.04 -14.85 -0.83
CA PHE A 14 12.36 -15.49 -0.66
C PHE A 14 12.68 -16.48 -1.81
N LYS A 15 11.77 -17.42 -2.09
CA LYS A 15 11.93 -18.38 -3.19
C LYS A 15 12.02 -17.70 -4.57
N ASN A 16 11.33 -16.59 -4.76
CA ASN A 16 11.32 -15.88 -6.04
C ASN A 16 12.60 -15.06 -6.25
N VAL A 17 13.18 -14.51 -5.17
CA VAL A 17 14.46 -13.79 -5.22
C VAL A 17 15.60 -14.76 -5.50
N ASP A 18 15.62 -15.92 -4.84
CA ASP A 18 16.60 -16.99 -5.13
C ASP A 18 16.51 -17.49 -6.58
N ALA A 19 15.31 -17.43 -7.17
CA ALA A 19 15.08 -17.78 -8.58
C ALA A 19 15.48 -16.69 -9.59
N GLY A 20 16.03 -15.55 -9.13
CA GLY A 20 16.58 -14.50 -9.99
C GLY A 20 15.76 -13.22 -10.11
N ALA A 21 14.73 -13.00 -9.29
CA ALA A 21 13.99 -11.73 -9.29
C ALA A 21 14.88 -10.55 -8.87
N ASN A 22 14.87 -9.44 -9.62
CA ASN A 22 15.73 -8.28 -9.34
C ASN A 22 15.10 -7.23 -8.42
N PHE A 23 13.79 -7.27 -8.22
CA PHE A 23 13.05 -6.38 -7.32
C PHE A 23 11.67 -6.98 -6.98
N ILE A 24 11.01 -6.41 -5.98
CA ILE A 24 9.68 -6.80 -5.53
C ILE A 24 8.74 -5.60 -5.65
N ILE A 25 7.52 -5.82 -6.11
CA ILE A 25 6.42 -4.85 -5.98
C ILE A 25 5.45 -5.39 -4.92
N SER A 26 5.12 -4.59 -3.92
CA SER A 26 4.15 -4.98 -2.90
C SER A 26 2.72 -4.94 -3.43
N GLN A 27 1.80 -5.56 -2.70
CA GLN A 27 0.38 -5.23 -2.80
C GLN A 27 0.12 -3.77 -2.36
N ILE A 28 -1.13 -3.32 -2.52
CA ILE A 28 -1.55 -1.97 -2.18
C ILE A 28 -1.25 -1.65 -0.71
N VAL A 29 -0.59 -0.50 -0.50
CA VAL A 29 -0.24 0.04 0.81
C VAL A 29 -1.20 1.16 1.17
N PHE A 30 -1.73 1.12 2.39
CA PHE A 30 -2.52 2.22 2.98
C PHE A 30 -1.82 2.95 4.14
N ASN A 31 -0.66 2.45 4.58
CA ASN A 31 0.08 2.97 5.73
C ASN A 31 1.59 2.77 5.56
N ALA A 32 2.35 3.87 5.62
CA ALA A 32 3.81 3.87 5.47
C ALA A 32 4.55 3.06 6.55
N VAL A 33 4.08 3.10 7.80
CA VAL A 33 4.64 2.32 8.92
C VAL A 33 4.50 0.82 8.64
N CYS A 34 3.35 0.41 8.09
CA CYS A 34 3.11 -0.99 7.75
C CYS A 34 4.06 -1.48 6.66
N PHE A 35 4.28 -0.66 5.63
CA PHE A 35 5.27 -0.95 4.59
C PHE A 35 6.71 -0.95 5.14
N SER A 36 7.06 -0.02 6.01
CA SER A 36 8.37 0.01 6.68
C SER A 36 8.62 -1.28 7.47
N GLN A 37 7.62 -1.77 8.20
CA GLN A 37 7.73 -3.04 8.93
C GLN A 37 7.89 -4.23 7.98
N PHE A 38 7.13 -4.27 6.87
CA PHE A 38 7.29 -5.31 5.85
C PHE A 38 8.70 -5.33 5.25
N VAL A 39 9.28 -4.16 4.95
CA VAL A 39 10.66 -4.05 4.46
C VAL A 39 11.64 -4.60 5.50
N LYS A 40 11.48 -4.25 6.77
CA LYS A 40 12.31 -4.79 7.87
C LYS A 40 12.20 -6.31 7.97
N ASP A 41 10.99 -6.85 7.93
CA ASP A 41 10.74 -8.29 7.98
C ASP A 41 11.39 -9.02 6.81
N CYS A 42 11.36 -8.43 5.60
CA CYS A 42 12.08 -8.96 4.43
C CYS A 42 13.60 -8.92 4.61
N ARG A 43 14.15 -7.84 5.19
CA ARG A 43 15.59 -7.74 5.45
C ARG A 43 16.06 -8.76 6.50
N ASN A 44 15.22 -9.08 7.49
CA ASN A 44 15.52 -10.09 8.52
C ASN A 44 15.61 -11.53 7.97
N ILE A 45 15.20 -11.75 6.73
CA ILE A 45 15.29 -13.03 6.02
C ILE A 45 16.14 -12.91 4.75
N ASP A 46 17.07 -11.97 4.73
CA ASP A 46 18.08 -11.79 3.66
C ASP A 46 17.54 -11.44 2.26
N ILE A 47 16.29 -10.98 2.15
CA ILE A 47 15.81 -10.36 0.91
C ILE A 47 16.48 -8.99 0.81
N ALA A 48 17.44 -8.83 -0.11
CA ALA A 48 18.20 -7.59 -0.29
C ALA A 48 17.77 -6.75 -1.51
N VAL A 49 16.99 -7.33 -2.43
CA VAL A 49 16.53 -6.62 -3.63
C VAL A 49 15.65 -5.39 -3.29
N PRO A 50 15.57 -4.38 -4.18
CA PRO A 50 14.64 -3.26 -4.01
C PRO A 50 13.20 -3.73 -3.85
N ILE A 51 12.46 -3.08 -2.94
CA ILE A 51 11.04 -3.35 -2.68
C ILE A 51 10.28 -2.05 -2.95
N LEU A 52 9.39 -2.06 -3.92
CA LEU A 52 8.58 -0.91 -4.32
C LEU A 52 7.18 -1.03 -3.70
N PRO A 53 6.71 0.00 -2.95
CA PRO A 53 5.34 0.04 -2.48
C PRO A 53 4.38 0.20 -3.65
N GLY A 54 3.35 -0.65 -3.67
CA GLY A 54 2.19 -0.49 -4.54
C GLY A 54 1.27 0.58 -3.98
N VAL A 55 1.06 1.68 -4.71
CA VAL A 55 0.22 2.80 -4.28
C VAL A 55 -0.94 2.97 -5.25
N MET A 56 -2.15 3.02 -4.71
CA MET A 56 -3.36 3.30 -5.46
C MET A 56 -4.08 4.48 -4.80
N PRO A 57 -4.05 5.68 -5.39
CA PRO A 57 -4.82 6.81 -4.90
C PRO A 57 -6.32 6.47 -4.91
N VAL A 58 -7.01 6.76 -3.81
CA VAL A 58 -8.45 6.53 -3.71
C VAL A 58 -9.18 7.48 -4.68
N GLN A 59 -10.02 6.93 -5.55
CA GLN A 59 -10.72 7.71 -6.59
C GLN A 59 -12.22 7.91 -6.30
N SER A 60 -12.83 7.00 -5.55
CA SER A 60 -14.23 7.02 -5.10
C SER A 60 -14.42 6.02 -3.97
N TYR A 61 -15.50 6.14 -3.20
CA TYR A 61 -15.82 5.18 -2.13
C TYR A 61 -16.00 3.76 -2.69
N LYS A 62 -16.71 3.63 -3.82
CA LYS A 62 -16.89 2.36 -4.51
C LYS A 62 -15.57 1.72 -4.96
N SER A 63 -14.62 2.52 -5.44
CA SER A 63 -13.28 2.02 -5.82
C SER A 63 -12.52 1.49 -4.61
N LEU A 64 -12.63 2.19 -3.47
CA LEU A 64 -12.02 1.78 -2.21
C LEU A 64 -12.58 0.44 -1.71
N GLU A 65 -13.90 0.26 -1.71
CA GLU A 65 -14.55 -1.00 -1.35
C GLU A 65 -14.18 -2.15 -2.28
N ARG A 66 -14.20 -1.91 -3.60
CA ARG A 66 -13.81 -2.91 -4.60
C ARG A 66 -12.36 -3.36 -4.39
N THR A 67 -11.46 -2.42 -4.12
CA THR A 67 -10.05 -2.71 -3.91
C THR A 67 -9.84 -3.56 -2.67
N SER A 68 -10.49 -3.21 -1.57
CA SER A 68 -10.52 -4.01 -0.34
C SER A 68 -11.00 -5.44 -0.60
N SER A 69 -12.09 -5.59 -1.38
CA SER A 69 -12.65 -6.89 -1.72
C SER A 69 -11.74 -7.75 -2.60
N ILE A 70 -11.04 -7.15 -3.58
CA ILE A 70 -10.14 -7.88 -4.50
C ILE A 70 -8.83 -8.25 -3.81
N CYS A 71 -8.25 -7.32 -3.06
CA CYS A 71 -6.98 -7.54 -2.37
C CYS A 71 -7.14 -8.36 -1.08
N HIS A 72 -8.37 -8.53 -0.59
CA HIS A 72 -8.66 -9.12 0.72
C HIS A 72 -7.93 -8.42 1.87
N ILE A 73 -7.79 -7.08 1.77
CA ILE A 73 -7.13 -6.24 2.77
C ILE A 73 -8.18 -5.30 3.36
N PRO A 74 -8.34 -5.25 4.69
CA PRO A 74 -9.30 -4.35 5.31
C PRO A 74 -8.89 -2.88 5.08
N ILE A 75 -9.87 -2.03 4.77
CA ILE A 75 -9.66 -0.59 4.69
C ILE A 75 -9.37 -0.07 6.11
N PRO A 76 -8.28 0.69 6.32
CA PRO A 76 -8.02 1.30 7.61
C PRO A 76 -9.18 2.17 8.08
N ARG A 77 -9.52 2.05 9.38
CA ARG A 77 -10.64 2.79 9.97
C ARG A 77 -10.53 4.31 9.77
N ALA A 78 -9.32 4.86 9.86
CA ALA A 78 -9.05 6.27 9.62
C ALA A 78 -9.41 6.73 8.19
N ILE A 79 -9.23 5.86 7.19
CA ILE A 79 -9.63 6.16 5.81
C ILE A 79 -11.15 6.09 5.69
N LEU A 80 -11.79 5.06 6.27
CA LEU A 80 -13.24 4.95 6.27
C LEU A 80 -13.92 6.15 6.94
N ASP A 81 -13.44 6.57 8.11
CA ASP A 81 -14.01 7.69 8.86
C ASP A 81 -13.84 9.03 8.11
N ALA A 82 -12.77 9.18 7.32
CA ALA A 82 -12.55 10.38 6.51
C ALA A 82 -13.37 10.40 5.22
N VAL A 83 -13.56 9.23 4.57
CA VAL A 83 -14.22 9.14 3.26
C VAL A 83 -15.73 8.99 3.39
N LYS A 84 -16.23 8.29 4.41
CA LYS A 84 -17.68 8.01 4.56
C LYS A 84 -18.56 9.28 4.58
N PRO A 85 -18.19 10.39 5.24
CA PRO A 85 -18.99 11.62 5.19
C PRO A 85 -19.07 12.29 3.81
N ILE A 86 -18.18 11.91 2.89
CA ILE A 86 -18.07 12.47 1.54
C ILE A 86 -18.28 11.40 0.46
N GLU A 87 -18.88 10.26 0.80
CA GLU A 87 -18.92 9.08 -0.06
C GLU A 87 -19.66 9.30 -1.39
N ASP A 88 -20.64 10.19 -1.41
CA ASP A 88 -21.41 10.58 -2.60
C ASP A 88 -20.77 11.71 -3.42
N ASN A 89 -19.61 12.22 -3.02
CA ASN A 89 -18.88 13.28 -3.72
C ASN A 89 -17.52 12.77 -4.24
N ASP A 90 -17.53 12.20 -5.45
CA ASP A 90 -16.34 11.61 -6.08
C ASP A 90 -15.15 12.57 -6.17
N ASP A 91 -15.37 13.87 -6.40
CA ASP A 91 -14.27 14.84 -6.47
C ASP A 91 -13.65 15.10 -5.10
N ALA A 92 -14.46 15.18 -4.04
CA ALA A 92 -13.96 15.28 -2.68
C ALA A 92 -13.19 14.03 -2.27
N VAL A 93 -13.70 12.84 -2.61
CA VAL A 93 -13.00 11.56 -2.33
C VAL A 93 -11.68 11.49 -3.08
N ARG A 94 -11.64 11.90 -4.35
CA ARG A 94 -10.42 11.93 -5.16
C ARG A 94 -9.38 12.88 -4.56
N ASN A 95 -9.78 14.09 -4.16
CA ASN A 95 -8.89 15.05 -3.53
C ASN A 95 -8.31 14.51 -2.21
N TYR A 96 -9.15 13.86 -1.39
CA TYR A 96 -8.69 13.14 -0.20
C TYR A 96 -7.67 12.05 -0.56
N GLY A 97 -7.98 11.21 -1.56
CA GLY A 97 -7.12 10.11 -1.99
C GLY A 97 -5.75 10.57 -2.50
N ILE A 98 -5.71 11.67 -3.25
CA ILE A 98 -4.46 12.32 -3.69
C ILE A 98 -3.66 12.79 -2.48
N HIS A 99 -4.30 13.55 -1.58
CA HIS A 99 -3.62 14.07 -0.38
C HIS A 99 -3.05 12.94 0.47
N GLN A 100 -3.86 11.91 0.76
CA GLN A 100 -3.44 10.74 1.53
C GLN A 100 -2.25 10.03 0.87
N ALA A 101 -2.30 9.79 -0.44
CA ALA A 101 -1.23 9.10 -1.16
C ALA A 101 0.07 9.92 -1.13
N VAL A 102 -0.01 11.23 -1.32
CA VAL A 102 1.16 12.13 -1.26
C VAL A 102 1.79 12.10 0.13
N GLN A 103 1.00 12.20 1.21
CA GLN A 103 1.54 12.16 2.58
C GLN A 103 2.19 10.80 2.87
N MET A 104 1.53 9.70 2.49
CA MET A 104 2.06 8.36 2.68
C MET A 104 3.37 8.14 1.92
N ILE A 105 3.45 8.60 0.67
CA ILE A 105 4.69 8.51 -0.12
C ILE A 105 5.80 9.31 0.55
N LYS A 106 5.54 10.57 0.94
CA LYS A 106 6.54 11.40 1.64
C LYS A 106 7.05 10.69 2.90
N GLU A 107 6.14 10.14 3.70
CA GLU A 107 6.49 9.41 4.92
C GLU A 107 7.36 8.17 4.62
N MET A 108 7.04 7.37 3.60
CA MET A 108 7.85 6.21 3.21
C MET A 108 9.29 6.60 2.80
N PHE A 109 9.44 7.71 2.07
CA PHE A 109 10.77 8.23 1.71
C PHE A 109 11.50 8.77 2.94
N SER A 110 10.82 9.50 3.83
CA SER A 110 11.41 10.00 5.09
C SER A 110 11.85 8.87 6.03
N LEU A 111 11.12 7.75 6.05
CA LEU A 111 11.49 6.55 6.80
C LEU A 111 12.63 5.74 6.15
N GLY A 112 13.04 6.09 4.92
CA GLY A 112 14.05 5.36 4.16
C GLY A 112 13.62 3.96 3.71
N CYS A 113 12.32 3.64 3.78
CA CYS A 113 11.82 2.31 3.42
C CYS A 113 11.44 2.18 1.94
N ALA A 114 11.30 3.29 1.21
CA ALA A 114 11.02 3.31 -0.23
C ALA A 114 12.16 3.97 -1.02
N THR A 115 12.54 3.35 -2.14
CA THR A 115 13.49 3.90 -3.13
C THR A 115 12.82 4.29 -4.45
N GLY A 116 11.51 4.01 -4.57
CA GLY A 116 10.65 4.28 -5.71
C GLY A 116 9.21 3.94 -5.32
N VAL A 117 8.25 4.12 -6.25
CA VAL A 117 6.83 3.81 -6.02
C VAL A 117 6.25 3.17 -7.29
N HIS A 118 5.40 2.16 -7.12
CA HIS A 118 4.61 1.59 -8.21
C HIS A 118 3.17 2.04 -8.11
N PHE A 119 2.67 2.79 -9.11
CA PHE A 119 1.29 3.27 -9.12
C PHE A 119 0.35 2.29 -9.81
N PHE A 120 -0.71 1.89 -9.10
CA PHE A 120 -1.87 1.24 -9.73
C PHE A 120 -2.83 2.32 -10.25
N THR A 121 -2.78 2.55 -11.56
CA THR A 121 -3.55 3.63 -12.23
C THR A 121 -5.01 3.25 -12.48
N LEU A 122 -5.30 1.96 -12.62
CA LEU A 122 -6.61 1.44 -13.06
C LEU A 122 -7.08 2.09 -14.39
N ASN A 123 -6.13 2.27 -15.33
CA ASN A 123 -6.33 2.91 -16.63
C ASN A 123 -6.82 4.37 -16.55
N ARG A 124 -6.32 5.12 -15.57
CA ARG A 124 -6.63 6.54 -15.34
C ARG A 124 -5.40 7.33 -14.95
#